data_AF-G5G9F1-F1
#
_entry.id   AF-G5G9F1-F1
#
_cell.length_a   1.000
_cell.length_b   1.000
_cell.length_c   1.000
_cell.angle_alpha   90.00
_cell.angle_beta   90.00
_cell.angle_gamma   90.00
#
_symmetry.space_group_name_H-M   'P 1'
#
loop_
_entity.id
_entity.type
_entity.pdbx_description
1 polymer ?
#
loop_
_entity_poly.entity_id
_entity_poly.type
_entity_poly.pdbx_seq_one_letter_code
_entity_poly.pdbx_strand_id
1 'polypeptide(L)'
;MYKFLMSFVTVAVLGSCSQDTYRSEPPRFSDISVKKLSGTGAIHVGDRVVISLVETSKGKLLNNATYSWSFNPSAGVRNQKYMQGTVYDKNTSVPTDTVTVTTAGSIAIIFVGKYSVSGNEVIKGYKLDFPSNGSVYCTSSPLLYQITATKSFNVLP
;
A
#
# COMPACT_ATOMS: atom_id res chain seq x y z
N MET A 1 71.96 -9.43 22.72
CA MET A 1 70.90 -8.49 23.12
C MET A 1 70.62 -7.53 21.96
N TYR A 2 69.53 -7.71 21.21
CA TYR A 2 68.84 -6.68 20.39
C TYR A 2 67.50 -7.30 19.97
N LYS A 3 66.46 -7.08 20.79
CA LYS A 3 65.28 -6.22 20.53
C LYS A 3 64.31 -6.78 19.47
N PHE A 4 63.28 -7.41 20.04
CA PHE A 4 61.95 -7.68 19.49
C PHE A 4 61.33 -6.39 18.91
N LEU A 5 60.84 -6.42 17.68
CA LEU A 5 59.80 -5.49 17.23
C LEU A 5 58.85 -6.20 16.28
N MET A 6 57.75 -6.68 16.87
CA MET A 6 56.60 -7.30 16.23
C MET A 6 55.79 -6.19 15.55
N SER A 7 55.76 -6.16 14.22
CA SER A 7 54.96 -5.18 13.46
C SER A 7 53.63 -5.82 13.07
N PHE A 8 52.59 -5.51 13.83
CA PHE A 8 51.19 -5.86 13.54
C PHE A 8 50.68 -4.89 12.47
N VAL A 9 50.43 -5.38 11.26
CA VAL A 9 49.75 -4.60 10.20
C VAL A 9 48.25 -4.71 10.44
N THR A 10 47.67 -3.69 11.06
CA THR A 10 46.21 -3.56 11.22
C THR A 10 45.62 -3.08 9.90
N VAL A 11 44.93 -3.99 9.20
CA VAL A 11 44.09 -3.66 8.04
C VAL A 11 42.84 -2.94 8.57
N ALA A 12 42.78 -1.62 8.40
CA ALA A 12 41.55 -0.86 8.60
C ALA A 12 40.63 -1.08 7.40
N VAL A 13 39.74 -2.08 7.51
CA VAL A 13 38.58 -2.16 6.62
C VAL A 13 37.65 -1.02 7.02
N LEU A 14 37.69 0.09 6.28
CA LEU A 14 36.64 1.09 6.33
C LEU A 14 35.38 0.44 5.76
N GLY A 15 34.62 -0.21 6.64
CA GLY A 15 33.23 -0.55 6.37
C GLY A 15 32.49 0.76 6.15
N SER A 16 32.20 1.08 4.89
CA SER A 16 31.23 2.11 4.54
C SER A 16 29.90 1.69 5.18
N CYS A 17 29.60 2.29 6.33
CA CYS A 17 28.32 2.14 6.99
C CYS A 17 27.34 2.94 6.13
N SER A 18 26.56 2.27 5.28
CA SER A 18 25.58 2.95 4.44
C SER A 18 24.55 3.62 5.37
N GLN A 19 24.49 4.95 5.30
CA GLN A 19 23.67 5.77 6.19
C GLN A 19 22.22 5.78 5.69
N ASP A 20 21.60 4.60 5.53
CA ASP A 20 20.20 4.43 5.06
C ASP A 20 19.16 4.59 6.19
N THR A 21 19.57 5.13 7.33
CA THR A 21 18.81 5.04 8.58
C THR A 21 17.62 5.99 8.66
N TYR A 22 17.53 7.00 7.79
CA TYR A 22 16.48 8.03 7.85
C TYR A 22 15.75 8.32 6.52
N ARG A 23 15.67 7.28 5.67
CA ARG A 23 14.99 7.30 4.37
C ARG A 23 13.59 6.72 4.47
N SER A 24 12.59 7.50 4.07
CA SER A 24 11.19 7.09 4.05
C SER A 24 10.88 6.25 2.82
N GLU A 25 10.05 5.23 2.98
CA GLU A 25 9.66 4.33 1.91
C GLU A 25 8.12 4.16 1.91
N PRO A 26 7.44 4.25 0.75
CA PRO A 26 6.02 4.00 0.65
C PRO A 26 5.72 2.50 0.81
N PRO A 27 4.53 2.14 1.31
CA PRO A 27 4.09 0.75 1.27
C PRO A 27 3.98 0.22 -0.15
N ARG A 28 4.06 -1.11 -0.27
CA ARG A 28 3.91 -1.86 -1.51
C ARG A 28 2.65 -2.70 -1.47
N PHE A 29 1.95 -2.74 -2.59
CA PHE A 29 0.72 -3.50 -2.77
C PHE A 29 0.81 -4.39 -4.00
N SER A 30 0.22 -5.57 -3.93
CA SER A 30 0.20 -6.55 -5.04
C SER A 30 -1.16 -6.67 -5.71
N ASP A 31 -2.25 -6.30 -5.02
CA ASP A 31 -3.60 -6.39 -5.56
C ASP A 31 -4.62 -5.61 -4.71
N ILE A 32 -5.85 -5.49 -5.23
CA ILE A 32 -7.07 -5.20 -4.47
C ILE A 32 -7.89 -6.49 -4.36
N SER A 33 -8.05 -7.04 -3.16
CA SER A 33 -8.89 -8.21 -2.91
C SER A 33 -10.35 -7.79 -2.77
N VAL A 34 -11.25 -8.46 -3.51
CA VAL A 34 -12.71 -8.30 -3.39
C VAL A 34 -13.31 -9.64 -2.99
N LYS A 35 -13.99 -9.70 -1.84
CA LYS A 35 -14.57 -10.93 -1.30
C LYS A 35 -15.99 -10.71 -0.82
N LYS A 36 -16.87 -11.69 -1.00
CA LYS A 36 -18.19 -11.67 -0.35
C LYS A 36 -18.02 -11.71 1.16
N LEU A 37 -18.85 -10.95 1.87
CA LEU A 37 -18.90 -10.95 3.33
C LEU A 37 -19.52 -12.26 3.86
N SER A 38 -20.41 -12.88 3.09
CA SER A 38 -21.02 -14.18 3.39
C SER A 38 -21.13 -15.02 2.13
N GLY A 39 -20.83 -16.32 2.26
CA GLY A 39 -20.78 -17.26 1.15
C GLY A 39 -19.46 -17.24 0.36
N THR A 40 -19.37 -18.14 -0.62
CA THR A 40 -18.22 -18.29 -1.53
C THR A 40 -18.69 -18.17 -2.98
N GLY A 41 -17.75 -17.95 -3.89
CA GLY A 41 -18.02 -17.90 -5.34
C GLY A 41 -18.22 -16.49 -5.88
N ALA A 42 -18.89 -16.40 -7.04
CA ALA A 42 -19.08 -15.16 -7.78
C ALA A 42 -19.95 -14.15 -7.00
N ILE A 43 -19.68 -12.87 -7.25
CA ILE A 43 -20.41 -11.75 -6.64
C ILE A 43 -21.67 -11.50 -7.48
N HIS A 44 -22.81 -11.41 -6.82
CA HIS A 44 -24.12 -11.16 -7.42
C HIS A 44 -24.73 -9.86 -6.90
N VAL A 45 -25.73 -9.34 -7.60
CA VAL A 45 -26.50 -8.18 -7.14
C VAL A 45 -27.12 -8.47 -5.76
N GLY A 46 -27.00 -7.51 -4.84
CA GLY A 46 -27.44 -7.61 -3.45
C GLY A 46 -26.36 -8.09 -2.48
N ASP A 47 -25.25 -8.64 -2.98
CA ASP A 47 -24.17 -9.11 -2.11
C ASP A 47 -23.50 -7.95 -1.36
N ARG A 48 -23.13 -8.23 -0.10
CA ARG A 48 -22.18 -7.41 0.64
C ARG A 48 -20.78 -7.92 0.36
N VAL A 49 -19.88 -7.03 -0.03
CA VAL A 49 -18.49 -7.35 -0.34
C VAL A 49 -17.54 -6.52 0.51
N VAL A 50 -16.43 -7.15 0.86
CA VAL A 50 -15.29 -6.54 1.53
C VAL A 50 -14.19 -6.36 0.49
N ILE A 51 -13.76 -5.12 0.33
CA ILE A 51 -12.70 -4.69 -0.56
C ILE A 51 -11.51 -4.33 0.31
N SER A 52 -10.33 -4.86 0.01
CA SER A 52 -9.12 -4.64 0.81
C SER A 52 -7.90 -4.55 -0.08
N LEU A 53 -6.92 -3.72 0.30
CA LEU A 53 -5.60 -3.76 -0.34
C LEU A 53 -4.81 -4.98 0.11
N VAL A 54 -4.02 -5.56 -0.79
CA VAL A 54 -3.09 -6.66 -0.45
C VAL A 54 -1.69 -6.08 -0.28
N GLU A 55 -1.32 -5.73 0.95
CA GLU A 55 0.00 -5.18 1.29
C GLU A 55 1.07 -6.28 1.22
N THR A 56 2.16 -6.01 0.50
CA THR A 56 3.34 -6.90 0.41
C THR A 56 4.53 -6.41 1.21
N SER A 57 4.59 -5.10 1.47
CA SER A 57 5.60 -4.50 2.34
C SER A 57 5.01 -3.26 3.00
N LYS A 58 5.17 -3.18 4.33
CA LYS A 58 4.86 -1.96 5.07
C LYS A 58 5.81 -0.85 4.62
N GLY A 59 5.31 0.38 4.60
CA GLY A 59 6.16 1.56 4.45
C GLY A 59 7.04 1.82 5.68
N LYS A 60 8.02 2.72 5.54
CA LYS A 60 9.00 3.06 6.58
C LYS A 60 9.05 4.57 6.78
N LEU A 61 9.12 5.01 8.05
CA LEU A 61 9.17 6.41 8.46
C LEU A 61 7.99 7.20 7.85
N LEU A 62 6.77 6.80 8.21
CA LEU A 62 5.53 7.39 7.73
C LEU A 62 4.58 7.66 8.91
N ASN A 63 4.19 8.91 9.10
CA ASN A 63 3.45 9.29 10.30
C ASN A 63 1.95 8.98 10.21
N ASN A 64 1.21 9.80 9.46
CA ASN A 64 -0.23 9.66 9.28
C ASN A 64 -0.55 9.15 7.89
N ALA A 65 -1.64 8.39 7.78
CA ALA A 65 -2.19 7.98 6.51
C ALA A 65 -3.67 8.33 6.40
N THR A 66 -4.10 8.81 5.24
CA THR A 66 -5.52 8.98 4.90
C THR A 66 -5.89 8.15 3.69
N TYR A 67 -7.09 7.58 3.72
CA TYR A 67 -7.58 6.60 2.76
C TYR A 67 -8.91 7.05 2.18
N SER A 68 -9.09 6.80 0.89
CA SER A 68 -10.36 6.99 0.19
C SER A 68 -10.58 5.86 -0.78
N TRP A 69 -11.82 5.40 -0.84
CA TRP A 69 -12.30 4.44 -1.82
C TRP A 69 -13.38 5.10 -2.66
N SER A 70 -13.29 4.93 -3.97
CA SER A 70 -14.31 5.37 -4.91
C SER A 70 -14.53 4.34 -6.00
N PHE A 71 -15.66 4.48 -6.70
CA PHE A 71 -16.09 3.59 -7.75
C PHE A 71 -16.43 4.40 -9.00
N ASN A 72 -16.50 3.77 -10.17
CA ASN A 72 -17.00 4.45 -11.37
C ASN A 72 -18.41 5.00 -11.11
N PRO A 73 -18.79 6.18 -11.64
CA PRO A 73 -20.07 6.82 -11.31
C PRO A 73 -21.33 5.98 -11.60
N SER A 74 -21.24 5.09 -12.60
CA SER A 74 -22.30 4.14 -12.95
C SER A 74 -22.34 2.90 -12.06
N ALA A 75 -21.43 2.76 -11.09
CA ALA A 75 -21.40 1.63 -10.18
C ALA A 75 -22.61 1.69 -9.25
N GLY A 76 -23.47 0.68 -9.32
CA GLY A 76 -24.50 0.45 -8.32
C GLY A 76 -23.88 0.01 -7.01
N VAL A 77 -23.31 0.93 -6.25
CA VAL A 77 -22.67 0.66 -4.96
C VAL A 77 -23.36 1.48 -3.88
N ARG A 78 -23.64 0.86 -2.74
CA ARG A 78 -24.34 1.45 -1.59
C ARG A 78 -23.67 1.05 -0.27
N ASN A 79 -24.03 1.76 0.80
CA ASN A 79 -23.64 1.43 2.18
C ASN A 79 -22.12 1.35 2.39
N GLN A 80 -21.38 2.26 1.78
CA GLN A 80 -19.92 2.32 1.85
C GLN A 80 -19.45 2.58 3.28
N LYS A 81 -18.47 1.80 3.74
CA LYS A 81 -17.97 1.82 5.13
C LYS A 81 -16.47 1.55 5.13
N TYR A 82 -15.69 2.63 5.16
CA TYR A 82 -14.24 2.60 5.32
C TYR A 82 -13.76 3.60 6.36
N MET A 83 -12.59 3.35 6.94
CA MET A 83 -11.92 4.31 7.81
C MET A 83 -11.08 5.27 6.98
N GLN A 84 -11.29 6.57 7.16
CA GLN A 84 -10.63 7.61 6.37
C GLN A 84 -9.19 7.92 6.77
N GLY A 85 -8.76 7.55 7.99
CA GLY A 85 -7.40 7.87 8.43
C GLY A 85 -6.92 7.03 9.61
N THR A 86 -5.60 6.89 9.72
CA THR A 86 -4.92 6.14 10.78
C THR A 86 -3.53 6.71 11.06
N VAL A 87 -3.01 6.47 12.27
CA VAL A 87 -1.59 6.64 12.58
C VAL A 87 -0.85 5.43 12.00
N TYR A 88 -0.11 5.63 10.92
CA TYR A 88 0.39 4.54 10.08
C TYR A 88 1.49 3.71 10.75
N ASP A 89 2.46 4.38 11.38
CA ASP A 89 3.55 3.68 12.07
C ASP A 89 3.01 2.82 13.24
N LYS A 90 1.96 3.29 13.93
CA LYS A 90 1.37 2.64 15.12
C LYS A 90 0.27 1.62 14.82
N ASN A 91 -0.49 1.79 13.73
CA ASN A 91 -1.60 0.93 13.35
C ASN A 91 -1.40 0.38 11.94
N THR A 92 -1.24 -0.94 11.83
CA THR A 92 -1.04 -1.68 10.57
C THR A 92 -2.36 -2.10 9.91
N SER A 93 -3.47 -1.42 10.19
CA SER A 93 -4.76 -1.82 9.64
C SER A 93 -4.77 -1.61 8.13
N VAL A 94 -4.80 -2.72 7.40
CA VAL A 94 -4.93 -2.76 5.94
C VAL A 94 -6.18 -1.97 5.53
N PRO A 95 -6.06 -0.99 4.60
CA PRO A 95 -7.21 -0.23 4.13
C PRO A 95 -8.29 -1.16 3.57
N THR A 96 -9.50 -1.02 4.11
CA THR A 96 -10.64 -1.88 3.78
C THR A 96 -11.91 -1.05 3.67
N ASP A 97 -12.78 -1.42 2.73
CA ASP A 97 -14.12 -0.88 2.55
C ASP A 97 -15.14 -2.02 2.47
N THR A 98 -16.31 -1.83 3.05
CA THR A 98 -17.44 -2.76 2.92
C THR A 98 -18.58 -2.07 2.19
N VAL A 99 -19.08 -2.71 1.13
CA VAL A 99 -20.15 -2.15 0.29
C VAL A 99 -21.22 -3.18 -0.05
N THR A 100 -22.39 -2.71 -0.47
CA THR A 100 -23.42 -3.51 -1.13
C THR A 100 -23.42 -3.21 -2.62
N VAL A 101 -23.31 -4.24 -3.46
CA VAL A 101 -23.45 -4.10 -4.92
C VAL A 101 -24.92 -4.23 -5.32
N THR A 102 -25.41 -3.34 -6.15
CA THR A 102 -26.84 -3.22 -6.51
C THR A 102 -27.06 -3.23 -8.03
N THR A 103 -26.00 -3.34 -8.82
CA THR A 103 -26.07 -3.36 -10.29
C THR A 103 -25.06 -4.36 -10.83
N ALA A 104 -25.49 -5.17 -11.80
CA ALA A 104 -24.65 -6.13 -12.49
C ALA A 104 -23.69 -5.43 -13.48
N GLY A 105 -22.63 -6.13 -13.86
CA GLY A 105 -21.62 -5.65 -14.80
C GLY A 105 -20.25 -5.42 -14.17
N SER A 106 -19.37 -4.77 -14.93
CA SER A 106 -18.00 -4.46 -14.50
C SER A 106 -17.99 -3.19 -13.64
N ILE A 107 -17.51 -3.32 -12.40
CA ILE A 107 -17.34 -2.23 -11.45
C ILE A 107 -15.84 -1.95 -11.30
N ALA A 108 -15.44 -0.71 -11.52
CA ALA A 108 -14.09 -0.23 -11.26
C ALA A 108 -13.98 0.35 -9.85
N ILE A 109 -12.93 -0.06 -9.14
CA ILE A 109 -12.55 0.40 -7.82
C ILE A 109 -11.33 1.31 -7.99
N ILE A 110 -11.33 2.43 -7.28
CA ILE A 110 -10.20 3.33 -7.16
C ILE A 110 -9.93 3.53 -5.67
N PHE A 111 -8.72 3.18 -5.24
CA PHE A 111 -8.20 3.50 -3.92
C PHE A 111 -7.22 4.66 -4.04
N VAL A 112 -7.30 5.61 -3.11
CA VAL A 112 -6.28 6.64 -2.91
C VAL A 112 -5.83 6.64 -1.45
N GLY A 113 -4.55 6.40 -1.22
CA GLY A 113 -3.90 6.49 0.08
C GLY A 113 -2.84 7.57 0.10
N LYS A 114 -2.88 8.46 1.09
CA LYS A 114 -1.90 9.54 1.28
C LYS A 114 -1.14 9.28 2.57
N TYR A 115 0.18 9.17 2.51
CA TYR A 115 1.06 8.85 3.64
C TYR A 115 2.04 9.99 3.86
N SER A 116 1.99 10.61 5.04
CA SER A 116 2.91 11.68 5.42
C SER A 116 4.31 11.13 5.70
N VAL A 117 5.29 11.68 5.00
CA VAL A 117 6.72 11.35 5.16
C VAL A 117 7.23 11.93 6.48
N SER A 118 8.01 11.15 7.24
CA SER A 118 8.73 11.64 8.44
C SER A 118 10.26 11.52 8.35
N GLY A 119 10.78 10.91 7.29
CA GLY A 119 12.21 10.84 6.96
C GLY A 119 12.70 12.08 6.21
N ASN A 120 14.03 12.18 6.07
CA ASN A 120 14.69 13.30 5.37
C ASN A 120 14.91 13.02 3.89
N GLU A 121 14.94 11.73 3.54
CA GLU A 121 15.06 11.27 2.17
C GLU A 121 13.81 10.52 1.75
N VAL A 122 13.43 10.68 0.49
CA VAL A 122 12.22 10.11 -0.10
C VAL A 122 12.64 9.32 -1.32
N ILE A 123 12.20 8.06 -1.40
CA ILE A 123 12.44 7.24 -2.58
C ILE A 123 11.51 7.66 -3.70
N LYS A 124 11.95 7.43 -4.94
CA LYS A 124 11.06 7.63 -6.09
C LYS A 124 9.83 6.74 -5.95
N GLY A 125 8.71 7.29 -6.38
CA GLY A 125 7.46 6.57 -6.61
C GLY A 125 7.64 5.36 -7.53
N TYR A 126 6.59 4.55 -7.63
CA TYR A 126 6.60 3.30 -8.38
C TYR A 126 5.32 3.15 -9.18
N LYS A 127 5.33 2.24 -10.16
CA LYS A 127 4.14 1.79 -10.87
C LYS A 127 4.27 0.30 -11.14
N LEU A 128 3.19 -0.44 -10.90
CA LEU A 128 3.10 -1.88 -11.07
C LEU A 128 1.70 -2.23 -11.57
N ASP A 129 1.61 -3.25 -12.40
CA ASP A 129 0.34 -3.84 -12.81
C ASP A 129 0.00 -5.01 -11.86
N PHE A 130 -1.27 -5.11 -11.48
CA PHE A 130 -1.76 -6.22 -10.69
C PHE A 130 -2.02 -7.44 -11.59
N PRO A 131 -1.79 -8.67 -11.09
CA PRO A 131 -2.07 -9.89 -11.85
C PRO A 131 -3.53 -10.03 -12.31
N SER A 132 -4.46 -9.43 -11.57
CA SER A 132 -5.90 -9.57 -11.77
C SER A 132 -6.55 -8.31 -12.36
N ASN A 133 -5.99 -7.80 -13.46
CA ASN A 133 -6.53 -6.67 -14.23
C ASN A 133 -6.77 -5.40 -13.38
N GLY A 134 -5.66 -4.87 -12.87
CA GLY A 134 -5.61 -3.63 -12.12
C GLY A 134 -4.19 -3.07 -12.12
N SER A 135 -3.97 -1.97 -11.41
CA SER A 135 -2.63 -1.40 -11.26
C SER A 135 -2.52 -0.63 -9.97
N VAL A 136 -1.28 -0.40 -9.54
CA VAL A 136 -0.96 0.54 -8.48
C VAL A 136 0.16 1.45 -8.94
N TYR A 137 0.04 2.72 -8.62
CA TYR A 137 1.17 3.63 -8.72
C TYR A 137 1.27 4.51 -7.48
N CYS A 138 2.48 4.96 -7.23
CA CYS A 138 2.80 5.87 -6.16
C CYS A 138 3.51 7.07 -6.75
N THR A 139 3.06 8.26 -6.37
CA THR A 139 3.81 9.50 -6.54
C THR A 139 4.45 9.88 -5.21
N SER A 140 5.66 10.43 -5.29
CA SER A 140 6.48 10.79 -4.15
C SER A 140 6.76 12.29 -4.16
N SER A 141 6.62 12.95 -3.02
CA SER A 141 7.07 14.31 -2.75
C SER A 141 7.81 14.34 -1.41
N PRO A 142 8.53 15.42 -1.07
CA PRO A 142 9.26 15.53 0.19
C PRO A 142 8.41 15.32 1.45
N LEU A 143 7.10 15.56 1.37
CA LEU A 143 6.18 15.48 2.50
C LEU A 143 5.18 14.34 2.41
N LEU A 144 5.05 13.71 1.23
CA LEU A 144 3.92 12.83 0.95
C LEU A 144 4.25 11.74 -0.06
N TYR A 145 3.83 10.52 0.26
CA TYR A 145 3.55 9.50 -0.73
C TYR A 145 2.05 9.44 -1.00
N GLN A 146 1.65 9.54 -2.26
CA GLN A 146 0.28 9.26 -2.68
C GLN A 146 0.27 7.99 -3.50
N ILE A 147 -0.54 7.02 -3.06
CA ILE A 147 -0.74 5.73 -3.70
C ILE A 147 -2.12 5.73 -4.30
N THR A 148 -2.20 5.41 -5.58
CA THR A 148 -3.44 5.19 -6.30
C THR A 148 -3.45 3.75 -6.80
N ALA A 149 -4.44 2.98 -6.40
CA ALA A 149 -4.63 1.61 -6.89
C ALA A 149 -5.99 1.49 -7.57
N THR A 150 -6.04 0.79 -8.70
CA THR A 150 -7.24 0.57 -9.49
C THR A 150 -7.43 -0.91 -9.79
N LYS A 151 -8.68 -1.36 -9.79
CA LYS A 151 -9.04 -2.72 -10.19
C LYS A 151 -10.50 -2.77 -10.63
N SER A 152 -10.81 -3.63 -11.59
CA SER A 152 -12.19 -3.94 -11.94
C SER A 152 -12.59 -5.35 -11.50
N PHE A 153 -13.86 -5.51 -11.10
CA PHE A 153 -14.45 -6.81 -10.81
C PHE A 153 -15.85 -6.90 -11.41
N ASN A 154 -16.31 -8.13 -11.69
CA ASN A 154 -17.62 -8.37 -12.29
C ASN A 154 -18.64 -8.75 -11.24
N VAL A 155 -19.84 -8.19 -11.39
CA VAL A 155 -21.05 -8.53 -10.63
C VAL A 155 -22.03 -9.21 -11.57
N LEU A 156 -22.48 -10.40 -11.18
CA LEU A 156 -23.50 -11.16 -11.89
C LEU A 156 -24.91 -10.71 -11.48
N PRO A 157 -25.91 -10.88 -12.35
CA PRO A 157 -27.32 -10.63 -12.01
C PRO A 157 -27.78 -11.37 -10.76
#